data_AF-E2BDX2-F1
#
_entry.id   AF-E2BDX2-F1
#
_cell.length_a   1.000
_cell.length_b   1.000
_cell.length_c   1.000
_cell.angle_alpha   90.00
_cell.angle_beta   90.00
_cell.angle_gamma   90.00
#
_symmetry.space_group_name_H-M   'P 1'
#
loop_
_entity.id
_entity.type
_entity.pdbx_description
1 polymer ?
#
loop_
_entity_poly.entity_id
_entity_poly.type
_entity_poly.pdbx_seq_one_letter_code
_entity_poly.pdbx_strand_id
1 'polypeptide(L)'
;MAESLEQMPKTDTMRLRDRFIGQSCKLFYKSSPLKIVRAEGQYMYDEKGNRYLDCINNVAHVGHCHPDVVRAGQKQMAQLSTNSRFLHDNLVICASRLASTMPEPLSVCFLVNSGSEANDLALRLAQAHTKSRDVIALDHAYHGHLTTTIDISPYKFNQAKGTGKKDWVHVVEYLRNYPS
;
A
#
# COMPACT_ATOMS: atom_id res chain seq x y z
N MET A 1 -28.12 -1.36 -13.39
CA MET A 1 -26.69 -1.04 -13.24
C MET A 1 -26.59 0.12 -12.28
N ALA A 2 -25.72 0.06 -11.26
CA ALA A 2 -25.54 1.20 -10.35
C ALA A 2 -25.06 2.43 -11.16
N GLU A 3 -25.63 3.59 -10.88
CA GLU A 3 -25.26 4.85 -11.51
C GLU A 3 -23.83 5.23 -11.12
N SER A 4 -23.05 5.74 -12.08
CA SER A 4 -21.68 6.17 -11.81
C SER A 4 -21.69 7.34 -10.83
N LEU A 5 -20.90 7.26 -9.76
CA LEU A 5 -20.76 8.36 -8.79
C LEU A 5 -19.89 9.51 -9.32
N GLU A 6 -19.26 9.35 -10.48
CA GLU A 6 -18.45 10.38 -11.14
C GLU A 6 -19.32 11.50 -11.72
N GLN A 7 -19.02 12.74 -11.33
CA GLN A 7 -19.89 13.89 -11.58
C GLN A 7 -19.44 14.79 -12.74
N MET A 8 -18.29 14.51 -13.37
CA MET A 8 -17.69 15.43 -14.35
C MET A 8 -17.00 14.71 -15.53
N PRO A 9 -16.86 15.37 -16.69
CA PRO A 9 -16.08 14.83 -17.80
C PRO A 9 -14.60 14.63 -17.44
N LYS A 10 -13.94 13.71 -18.14
CA LYS A 10 -12.50 13.41 -17.97
C LYS A 10 -11.61 14.64 -18.16
N THR A 11 -11.95 15.53 -19.10
CA THR A 11 -11.23 16.78 -19.36
C THR A 11 -11.21 17.70 -18.14
N ASP A 12 -12.34 17.85 -17.46
CA ASP A 12 -12.42 18.64 -16.23
C ASP A 12 -11.70 17.97 -15.08
N THR A 13 -11.80 16.64 -14.95
CA THR A 13 -11.02 15.88 -13.96
C THR A 13 -9.52 16.12 -14.14
N MET A 14 -9.01 16.11 -15.38
CA MET A 14 -7.59 16.38 -15.66
C MET A 14 -7.21 17.82 -15.31
N ARG A 15 -7.99 18.80 -15.76
CA ARG A 15 -7.73 20.22 -15.47
C ARG A 15 -7.69 20.51 -13.97
N LEU A 16 -8.62 19.94 -13.20
CA LEU A 16 -8.65 20.10 -11.74
C LEU A 16 -7.48 19.35 -11.07
N ARG A 17 -7.12 18.17 -11.56
CA ARG A 17 -5.95 17.43 -11.08
C ARG A 17 -4.66 18.24 -11.26
N ASP A 18 -4.46 18.81 -12.44
CA ASP A 18 -3.25 19.60 -12.74
C ASP A 18 -3.13 20.84 -11.85
N ARG A 19 -4.28 21.42 -11.47
CA ARG A 19 -4.35 22.59 -10.59
C ARG A 19 -4.19 22.26 -9.11
N PHE A 20 -4.80 21.16 -8.65
CA PHE A 20 -5.02 20.92 -7.22
C PHE A 20 -4.27 19.71 -6.64
N ILE A 21 -3.69 18.84 -7.48
CA ILE A 21 -2.94 17.66 -7.02
C ILE A 21 -1.45 17.84 -7.30
N GLY A 22 -0.63 17.52 -6.30
CA GLY A 22 0.82 17.61 -6.40
C GLY A 22 1.38 16.78 -7.57
N GLN A 23 2.32 17.36 -8.32
CA GLN A 23 2.89 16.76 -9.54
C GLN A 23 3.68 15.46 -9.27
N SER A 24 4.03 15.18 -8.02
CA SER A 24 4.61 13.90 -7.58
C SER A 24 3.61 12.74 -7.61
N CYS A 25 2.30 13.01 -7.53
CA CYS A 25 1.23 12.02 -7.63
C CYS A 25 0.98 11.67 -9.10
N LYS A 26 1.88 10.87 -9.67
CA LYS A 26 1.85 10.51 -11.09
C LYS A 26 0.68 9.58 -11.43
N LEU A 27 0.15 9.74 -12.64
CA LEU A 27 -0.76 8.78 -13.26
C LEU A 27 0.05 7.63 -13.88
N PHE A 28 -0.53 6.43 -13.90
CA PHE A 28 0.09 5.27 -14.57
C PHE A 28 0.28 5.50 -16.08
N TYR A 29 -0.74 6.04 -16.75
CA TYR A 29 -0.72 6.31 -18.19
C TYR A 29 -0.72 7.81 -18.46
N LYS A 30 0.47 8.40 -18.60
CA LYS A 30 0.59 9.86 -18.76
C LYS A 30 -0.01 10.37 -20.08
N SER A 31 0.24 9.68 -21.19
CA SER A 31 -0.19 10.13 -22.53
C SER A 31 -1.67 9.84 -22.81
N SER A 32 -2.22 8.80 -22.17
CA SER A 32 -3.64 8.46 -22.28
C SER A 32 -4.15 8.02 -20.90
N PRO A 33 -4.44 8.98 -19.99
CA PRO A 33 -4.96 8.66 -18.67
C PRO A 33 -6.24 7.83 -18.77
N LEU A 34 -6.43 6.84 -17.89
CA LEU A 34 -7.70 6.13 -17.78
C LEU A 34 -8.55 6.79 -16.69
N LYS A 35 -9.82 7.10 -17.00
CA LYS A 35 -10.80 7.51 -15.99
C LYS A 35 -11.63 6.29 -15.63
N ILE A 36 -11.16 5.53 -14.64
CA ILE A 36 -11.86 4.35 -14.14
C ILE A 36 -13.00 4.79 -13.22
N VAL A 37 -14.21 4.30 -13.50
CA VAL A 37 -15.45 4.72 -12.80
C VAL A 37 -16.14 3.59 -12.06
N ARG A 38 -15.79 2.34 -12.36
CA ARG A 38 -16.33 1.13 -11.72
C ARG A 38 -15.30 0.02 -11.75
N ALA A 39 -15.37 -0.89 -10.77
CA ALA A 39 -14.57 -2.11 -10.77
C ALA A 39 -15.35 -3.27 -10.11
N GLU A 40 -15.02 -4.49 -10.49
CA GLU A 40 -15.65 -5.72 -9.98
C GLU A 40 -14.74 -6.92 -10.25
N GLY A 41 -14.43 -7.70 -9.22
CA GLY A 41 -13.53 -8.85 -9.35
C GLY A 41 -12.16 -8.41 -9.88
N GLN A 42 -11.67 -9.05 -10.92
CA GLN A 42 -10.41 -8.71 -11.58
C GLN A 42 -10.50 -7.58 -12.62
N TYR A 43 -11.66 -6.93 -12.77
CA TYR A 43 -11.89 -5.96 -13.85
C TYR A 43 -12.14 -4.54 -13.36
N MET A 44 -11.65 -3.58 -14.14
CA MET A 44 -11.97 -2.15 -14.04
C MET A 44 -12.70 -1.69 -15.30
N TYR A 45 -13.50 -0.63 -15.19
CA TYR A 45 -14.29 -0.07 -16.30
C TYR A 45 -14.10 1.44 -16.38
N ASP A 46 -13.85 1.95 -17.58
CA ASP A 46 -13.73 3.39 -17.82
C ASP A 46 -15.09 4.10 -17.97
N GLU A 47 -15.06 5.42 -18.15
CA GLU A 47 -16.25 6.26 -18.30
C GLU A 47 -17.07 5.96 -19.57
N LYS A 48 -16.51 5.20 -20.51
CA LYS A 48 -17.15 4.77 -21.76
C LYS A 48 -17.65 3.32 -21.68
N GLY A 49 -17.46 2.66 -20.54
CA GLY A 49 -17.84 1.26 -20.32
C GLY A 49 -16.82 0.24 -20.84
N ASN A 50 -15.64 0.67 -21.30
CA ASN A 50 -14.59 -0.26 -21.72
C ASN A 50 -14.07 -1.03 -20.51
N ARG A 51 -13.92 -2.35 -20.65
CA ARG A 51 -13.45 -3.25 -19.60
C ARG A 51 -11.94 -3.50 -19.70
N TYR A 52 -11.25 -3.40 -18.58
CA TYR A 52 -9.81 -3.62 -18.44
C TYR A 52 -9.55 -4.73 -17.42
N LEU A 53 -8.72 -5.71 -17.77
CA LEU A 53 -8.17 -6.64 -16.80
C LEU A 53 -7.13 -5.93 -15.94
N ASP A 54 -7.29 -5.97 -14.62
CA ASP A 54 -6.37 -5.33 -13.70
C ASP A 54 -5.20 -6.25 -13.36
N CYS A 55 -4.03 -5.90 -13.89
CA CYS A 55 -2.76 -6.57 -13.62
C CYS A 55 -1.76 -5.66 -12.89
N ILE A 56 -2.18 -4.47 -12.44
CA ILE A 56 -1.27 -3.42 -11.95
C ILE A 56 -1.59 -2.92 -10.54
N ASN A 57 -2.82 -3.11 -10.07
CA ASN A 57 -3.21 -2.58 -8.79
C ASN A 57 -2.56 -3.36 -7.64
N ASN A 58 -2.22 -2.64 -6.57
CA ASN A 58 -1.42 -3.20 -5.49
C ASN A 58 -2.25 -4.10 -4.56
N VAL A 59 -3.40 -3.61 -4.08
CA VAL A 59 -4.15 -4.23 -2.98
C VAL A 59 -5.58 -4.56 -3.41
N ALA A 60 -5.74 -5.66 -4.13
CA ALA A 60 -7.04 -6.19 -4.55
C ALA A 60 -7.04 -7.73 -4.53
N HIS A 61 -6.49 -8.35 -3.48
CA HIS A 61 -6.27 -9.81 -3.41
C HIS A 61 -7.55 -10.66 -3.58
N VAL A 62 -8.70 -10.15 -3.15
CA VAL A 62 -10.01 -10.81 -3.31
C VAL A 62 -10.84 -10.19 -4.45
N GLY A 63 -10.18 -9.46 -5.35
CA GLY A 63 -10.84 -8.67 -6.38
C GLY A 63 -11.43 -7.35 -5.87
N HIS A 64 -11.72 -6.46 -6.81
CA HIS A 64 -12.38 -5.20 -6.60
C HIS A 64 -13.80 -5.39 -6.08
N CYS A 65 -14.16 -4.56 -5.10
CA CYS A 65 -15.52 -4.44 -4.58
C CYS A 65 -16.15 -5.77 -4.14
N HIS A 66 -15.35 -6.70 -3.58
CA HIS A 66 -15.84 -8.00 -3.14
C HIS A 66 -17.05 -7.84 -2.20
N PRO A 67 -18.24 -8.41 -2.52
CA PRO A 67 -19.50 -8.13 -1.82
C PRO A 67 -19.43 -8.33 -0.31
N ASP A 68 -18.70 -9.35 0.14
CA ASP A 68 -18.55 -9.63 1.58
C ASP A 68 -17.71 -8.59 2.31
N VAL A 69 -16.65 -8.08 1.67
CA VAL A 69 -15.79 -7.03 2.25
C VAL A 69 -16.55 -5.72 2.31
N VAL A 70 -17.23 -5.35 1.22
CA VAL A 70 -18.05 -4.13 1.15
C VAL A 70 -19.14 -4.15 2.22
N ARG A 71 -19.90 -5.25 2.32
CA ARG A 71 -20.97 -5.40 3.30
C ARG A 71 -20.45 -5.35 4.74
N ALA A 72 -19.34 -6.03 5.04
CA ALA A 72 -18.75 -5.99 6.37
C ALA A 72 -18.28 -4.57 6.75
N GLY A 73 -17.61 -3.87 5.83
CA GLY A 73 -17.16 -2.50 6.03
C GLY A 73 -18.32 -1.54 6.25
N GLN A 74 -19.35 -1.58 5.40
CA GLN A 74 -20.55 -0.75 5.54
C GLN A 74 -21.27 -0.97 6.87
N LYS A 75 -21.47 -2.24 7.27
CA LYS A 75 -22.11 -2.58 8.55
C LYS A 75 -21.34 -2.00 9.73
N GLN A 76 -20.01 -2.17 9.74
CA GLN A 76 -19.18 -1.64 10.82
C GLN A 76 -19.17 -0.11 10.84
N MET A 77 -19.01 0.54 9.68
CA MET A 77 -18.98 2.01 9.59
C MET A 77 -20.29 2.66 10.03
N ALA A 78 -21.44 2.04 9.74
CA ALA A 78 -22.75 2.52 10.19
C ALA A 78 -22.95 2.37 11.71
N GLN A 79 -22.21 1.48 12.36
CA GLN A 79 -22.33 1.21 13.80
C GLN A 79 -21.27 1.96 14.63
N LEU A 80 -19.99 1.89 14.23
CA LEU A 80 -18.87 2.48 14.97
C LEU A 80 -17.63 2.62 14.09
N SER A 81 -17.09 3.84 14.02
CA SER A 81 -15.76 4.16 13.52
C SER A 81 -14.98 4.86 14.63
N THR A 82 -13.99 4.19 15.21
CA THR A 82 -13.22 4.71 16.34
C THR A 82 -11.77 4.25 16.31
N ASN A 83 -10.92 4.89 17.10
CA ASN A 83 -9.52 4.50 17.23
C ASN A 83 -9.35 3.32 18.20
N SER A 84 -8.22 2.63 18.11
CA SER A 84 -7.90 1.42 18.89
C SER A 84 -7.65 1.64 20.39
N ARG A 85 -7.78 2.87 20.91
CA ARG A 85 -7.65 3.15 22.36
C ARG A 85 -8.91 2.82 23.13
N PHE A 86 -10.05 2.72 22.46
CA PHE A 86 -11.28 2.21 23.06
C PHE A 86 -11.36 0.69 22.86
N LEU A 87 -11.94 0.00 23.85
CA LEU A 87 -12.09 -1.44 23.79
C LEU A 87 -13.20 -1.83 22.80
N HIS A 88 -12.88 -2.72 21.86
CA HIS A 88 -13.86 -3.34 20.96
C HIS A 88 -13.34 -4.68 20.39
N ASP A 89 -14.26 -5.61 20.15
CA ASP A 89 -13.93 -7.01 19.83
C ASP A 89 -13.17 -7.18 18.51
N ASN A 90 -13.47 -6.35 17.51
CA ASN A 90 -12.90 -6.49 16.16
C ASN A 90 -11.37 -6.45 16.15
N LEU A 91 -10.74 -5.69 17.06
CA LEU A 91 -9.29 -5.58 17.14
C LEU A 91 -8.66 -6.90 17.57
N VAL A 92 -9.16 -7.47 18.68
CA VAL A 92 -8.63 -8.71 19.25
C VAL A 92 -8.99 -9.93 18.40
N ILE A 93 -10.17 -9.95 17.77
CA ILE A 93 -10.56 -11.00 16.81
C ILE A 93 -9.64 -10.98 15.59
N CYS A 94 -9.34 -9.81 15.03
CA CYS A 94 -8.42 -9.67 13.91
C CYS A 94 -7.00 -10.13 14.28
N ALA A 95 -6.48 -9.63 15.41
CA ALA A 95 -5.15 -10.01 15.89
C ALA A 95 -5.04 -11.52 16.17
N SER A 96 -6.04 -12.12 16.82
CA SER A 96 -6.06 -13.57 17.10
C SER A 96 -6.07 -14.41 15.81
N ARG A 97 -6.87 -14.03 14.81
CA ARG A 97 -6.90 -14.71 13.52
C ARG A 97 -5.56 -14.59 12.78
N LEU A 98 -4.93 -13.42 12.81
CA LEU A 98 -3.60 -13.24 12.21
C LEU A 98 -2.52 -14.06 12.93
N ALA A 99 -2.49 -14.03 14.26
CA ALA A 99 -1.53 -14.82 15.03
C ALA A 99 -1.69 -16.33 14.77
N SER A 100 -2.93 -16.82 14.56
CA SER A 100 -3.18 -18.24 14.25
C SER A 100 -2.62 -18.72 12.90
N THR A 101 -2.25 -17.82 11.99
CA THR A 101 -1.62 -18.19 10.71
C THR A 101 -0.09 -18.11 10.74
N MET A 102 0.49 -17.73 11.88
CA MET A 102 1.93 -17.54 12.06
C MET A 102 2.53 -18.65 12.93
N PRO A 103 3.85 -18.89 12.84
CA PRO A 103 4.57 -19.72 13.81
C PRO A 103 4.40 -19.21 15.25
N GLU A 104 4.50 -20.12 16.23
CA GLU A 104 4.24 -19.83 17.66
C GLU A 104 4.94 -18.57 18.22
N PRO A 105 6.21 -18.27 17.89
CA PRO A 105 6.87 -17.07 18.42
C PRO A 105 6.26 -15.75 17.94
N LEU A 106 5.48 -15.77 16.84
CA LEU A 106 4.86 -14.59 16.23
C LEU A 106 3.40 -14.44 16.68
N SER A 107 3.21 -14.11 17.96
CA SER A 107 1.91 -14.17 18.65
C SER A 107 1.29 -12.82 19.03
N VAL A 108 1.99 -11.70 18.81
CA VAL A 108 1.55 -10.34 19.18
C VAL A 108 1.49 -9.43 17.95
N CYS A 109 0.37 -8.75 17.75
CA CYS A 109 0.17 -7.84 16.62
C CYS A 109 0.22 -6.37 17.05
N PHE A 110 0.91 -5.55 16.24
CA PHE A 110 0.76 -4.10 16.25
C PHE A 110 0.13 -3.66 14.94
N LEU A 111 -1.09 -3.11 14.97
CA LEU A 111 -1.80 -2.70 13.76
C LEU A 111 -1.54 -1.22 13.44
N VAL A 112 -1.26 -0.96 12.17
CA VAL A 112 -0.97 0.37 11.60
C VAL A 112 -1.67 0.49 10.24
N ASN A 113 -1.65 1.68 9.63
CA ASN A 113 -2.47 1.99 8.46
C ASN A 113 -1.75 1.81 7.13
N SER A 114 -0.45 1.52 7.15
CA SER A 114 0.31 1.27 5.92
C SER A 114 1.52 0.36 6.14
N GLY A 115 2.02 -0.23 5.05
CA GLY A 115 3.28 -0.97 5.08
C GLY A 115 4.49 -0.09 5.43
N SER A 116 4.43 1.22 5.15
CA SER A 116 5.51 2.14 5.54
C SER A 116 5.55 2.33 7.06
N GLU A 117 4.40 2.53 7.69
CA GLU A 117 4.29 2.60 9.16
C GLU A 117 4.70 1.27 9.82
N ALA A 118 4.37 0.14 9.20
CA ALA A 118 4.73 -1.18 9.71
C ALA A 118 6.25 -1.39 9.69
N ASN A 119 6.92 -1.05 8.58
CA ASN A 119 8.37 -1.15 8.47
C ASN A 119 9.10 -0.16 9.37
N ASP A 120 8.61 1.08 9.50
CA ASP A 120 9.17 2.06 10.43
C ASP A 120 9.10 1.56 11.89
N LEU A 121 7.93 1.03 12.29
CA LEU A 121 7.76 0.42 13.60
C LEU A 121 8.67 -0.79 13.81
N ALA A 122 8.80 -1.66 12.80
CA ALA A 122 9.67 -2.83 12.86
C ALA A 122 11.14 -2.43 13.09
N LEU A 123 11.63 -1.42 12.37
CA LEU A 123 12.98 -0.87 12.58
C LEU A 123 13.16 -0.33 14.00
N ARG A 124 12.17 0.42 14.50
CA ARG A 124 12.20 0.98 15.85
C ARG A 124 12.23 -0.12 16.92
N LEU A 125 11.44 -1.18 16.76
CA LEU A 125 11.40 -2.32 17.67
C LEU A 125 12.73 -3.11 17.63
N ALA A 126 13.26 -3.37 16.42
CA ALA A 126 14.53 -4.04 16.24
C ALA A 126 15.67 -3.26 16.92
N GLN A 127 15.78 -1.95 16.66
CA GLN A 127 16.78 -1.10 17.30
C GLN A 127 16.61 -1.05 18.83
N ALA A 128 15.38 -1.00 19.33
CA ALA A 128 15.13 -1.01 20.77
C ALA A 128 15.61 -2.31 21.44
N HIS A 129 15.49 -3.44 20.73
CA HIS A 129 15.92 -4.75 21.19
C HIS A 129 17.44 -4.96 21.05
N THR A 130 17.99 -4.72 19.86
CA THR A 130 19.40 -5.02 19.53
C THR A 130 20.37 -3.91 19.92
N LYS A 131 19.86 -2.68 20.16
CA LYS A 131 20.63 -1.44 20.32
C LYS A 131 21.46 -1.06 19.09
N SER A 132 21.24 -1.70 17.94
CA SER A 132 21.91 -1.40 16.68
C SER A 132 21.02 -0.60 15.72
N ARG A 133 21.64 0.29 14.94
CA ARG A 133 21.00 1.02 13.83
C ARG A 133 21.28 0.40 12.47
N ASP A 134 22.18 -0.56 12.40
CA ASP A 134 22.58 -1.15 11.13
C ASP A 134 21.44 -1.97 10.54
N VAL A 135 21.19 -1.79 9.25
CA VAL A 135 20.13 -2.48 8.51
C VAL A 135 20.72 -3.15 7.29
N ILE A 136 20.38 -4.41 7.08
CA ILE A 136 20.71 -5.14 5.85
C ILE A 136 19.45 -5.17 4.97
N ALA A 137 19.57 -4.71 3.72
CA ALA A 137 18.51 -4.74 2.72
C ALA A 137 18.98 -5.48 1.45
N LEU A 138 18.06 -6.11 0.74
CA LEU A 138 18.34 -6.70 -0.56
C LEU A 138 18.35 -5.62 -1.64
N ASP A 139 19.18 -5.77 -2.67
CA ASP A 139 19.12 -4.90 -3.83
C ASP A 139 17.71 -4.88 -4.45
N HIS A 140 17.33 -3.74 -5.03
CA HIS A 140 15.99 -3.41 -5.53
C HIS A 140 14.85 -3.44 -4.49
N ALA A 141 15.13 -3.63 -3.20
CA ALA A 141 14.08 -3.64 -2.20
C ALA A 141 13.39 -2.28 -2.05
N TYR A 142 12.10 -2.35 -1.70
CA TYR A 142 11.24 -1.21 -1.43
C TYR A 142 10.49 -1.44 -0.11
N HIS A 143 10.68 -0.53 0.83
CA HIS A 143 10.14 -0.64 2.19
C HIS A 143 9.12 0.45 2.54
N GLY A 144 8.85 1.40 1.64
CA GLY A 144 7.84 2.43 1.89
C GLY A 144 8.23 3.84 1.45
N HIS A 145 7.46 4.80 1.96
CA HIS A 145 7.54 6.22 1.62
C HIS A 145 7.85 7.16 2.80
N LEU A 146 8.00 6.63 4.02
CA LEU A 146 8.53 7.41 5.15
C LEU A 146 10.04 7.59 4.98
N THR A 147 10.61 8.67 5.52
CA THR A 147 12.05 8.97 5.40
C THR A 147 12.93 7.79 5.81
N THR A 148 12.63 7.18 6.96
CA THR A 148 13.31 5.97 7.49
C THR A 148 13.25 4.81 6.51
N THR A 149 12.08 4.56 5.92
CA THR A 149 11.89 3.48 4.95
C THR A 149 12.52 3.78 3.59
N ILE A 150 12.57 5.05 3.17
CA ILE A 150 13.27 5.48 1.95
C ILE A 150 14.78 5.28 2.09
N ASP A 151 15.34 5.64 3.25
CA ASP A 151 16.77 5.53 3.54
C ASP A 151 17.29 4.08 3.48
N ILE A 152 16.42 3.09 3.73
CA ILE A 152 16.74 1.65 3.63
C ILE A 152 16.28 0.99 2.33
N SER A 153 15.70 1.73 1.37
CA SER A 153 15.16 1.17 0.12
C SER A 153 16.07 1.46 -1.08
N PRO A 154 16.87 0.48 -1.58
CA PRO A 154 17.66 0.66 -2.80
C PRO A 154 16.83 1.14 -3.99
N TYR A 155 15.59 0.65 -4.12
CA TYR A 155 14.65 1.10 -5.16
C TYR A 155 14.39 2.61 -5.14
N LYS A 156 14.54 3.28 -3.98
CA LYS A 156 14.31 4.71 -3.81
C LYS A 156 15.61 5.51 -3.81
N PHE A 157 16.58 5.16 -2.96
CA PHE A 157 17.77 5.99 -2.81
C PHE A 157 18.76 5.87 -3.99
N ASN A 158 18.68 4.82 -4.82
CA ASN A 158 19.47 4.69 -6.05
C ASN A 158 18.82 5.36 -7.27
N GLN A 159 17.61 5.93 -7.15
CA GLN A 159 17.01 6.68 -8.26
C GLN A 159 17.83 7.94 -8.55
N ALA A 160 17.70 8.49 -9.76
CA ALA A 160 18.42 9.70 -10.19
C ALA A 160 18.22 10.92 -9.26
N LYS A 161 17.14 10.95 -8.47
CA LYS A 161 16.84 11.98 -7.46
C LYS A 161 16.88 11.45 -6.02
N GLY A 162 17.43 10.27 -5.80
CA GLY A 162 17.57 9.65 -4.49
C GLY A 162 18.66 10.34 -3.66
N THR A 163 18.64 10.13 -2.35
CA THR A 163 19.59 10.73 -1.41
C THR A 163 20.89 9.92 -1.25
N GLY A 164 21.05 8.84 -2.02
CA GLY A 164 22.12 7.88 -1.83
C GLY A 164 21.93 6.98 -0.61
N LYS A 165 22.68 5.87 -0.59
CA LYS A 165 22.70 4.90 0.51
C LYS A 165 23.30 5.55 1.77
N LYS A 166 22.71 5.30 2.93
CA LYS A 166 23.30 5.71 4.22
C LYS A 166 24.44 4.78 4.64
N ASP A 167 25.32 5.26 5.51
CA ASP A 167 26.48 4.48 5.97
C ASP A 167 26.07 3.23 6.77
N TRP A 168 25.01 3.33 7.57
CA TRP A 168 24.43 2.27 8.40
C TRP A 168 23.49 1.31 7.63
N VAL A 169 23.39 1.46 6.30
CA VAL A 169 22.60 0.57 5.43
C VAL A 169 23.55 -0.29 4.61
N HIS A 170 23.43 -1.60 4.76
CA HIS A 170 24.19 -2.59 4.00
C HIS A 170 23.28 -3.20 2.94
N VAL A 171 23.69 -3.14 1.68
CA VAL A 171 22.92 -3.72 0.57
C VAL A 171 23.57 -5.02 0.15
N VAL A 172 22.80 -6.10 0.15
CA VAL A 172 23.23 -7.40 -0.34
C VAL A 172 22.67 -7.60 -1.75
N GLU A 173 23.53 -7.95 -2.69
CA GLU A 173 23.13 -8.23 -4.05
C GLU A 173 22.20 -9.44 -4.11
N TYR A 174 21.13 -9.29 -4.89
CA TYR A 174 20.23 -10.40 -5.18
C TYR A 174 20.85 -11.28 -6.28
N LEU A 175 21.09 -12.56 -5.96
CA LEU A 175 21.63 -13.53 -6.92
C LEU A 175 20.67 -13.73 -8.10
N ARG A 176 21.00 -13.14 -9.25
CA ARG A 176 20.28 -13.38 -10.51
C ARG A 176 20.83 -14.65 -11.17
N ASN A 177 20.35 -15.81 -10.76
CA ASN A 177 20.64 -17.08 -11.45
C ASN A 177 19.73 -17.29 -12.69
N TYR A 178 19.55 -16.25 -13.51
CA TYR A 178 18.87 -16.38 -14.80
C TYR A 178 19.88 -16.05 -15.90
N PRO A 179 20.25 -17.02 -16.77
CA PRO A 179 21.02 -16.70 -17.97
C PRO A 179 20.19 -15.75 -18.83
N SER A 180 20.82 -14.66 -19.26
CA SER A 180 20.31 -13.72 -20.25
C SER A 180 20.01 -14.38 -21.58
#